data_AF-A0A2N3WML6-F1
#
_entry.id   AF-A0A2N3WML6-F1
#
_cell.length_a   1.000
_cell.length_b   1.000
_cell.length_c   1.000
_cell.angle_alpha   90.00
_cell.angle_beta   90.00
_cell.angle_gamma   90.00
#
_symmetry.space_group_name_H-M   'P 1'
#
loop_
_entity.id
_entity.type
_entity.pdbx_description
1 polymer ?
#
loop_
_entity_poly.entity_id
_entity_poly.type
_entity_poly.pdbx_seq_one_letter_code
_entity_poly.pdbx_strand_id
1 'polypeptide(L)'
;MFREDADEAMALLVEMSKATDESLRAAARQLARRLMIDVARRGVARGRGVGKLRRDRADRGGELDLDRSLPALVDAAAVGGVPALDDLVARRWARPELALCLVIDTSGSMTGARLAAAALTAAACSWRAPVEHAVVSFARTAEVIRPLRSSRSQAAVVESVLSLRGHGVTALSAALRKANEQLAPSRAARKTVLLLSDCRATDDEDPLPAARACEELLILAPAEDCEEAERFARESGARWHPLSGAAAAPAALATLLDRP
;
A
#
# COMPACT_ATOMS: atom_id res chain seq x y z
N MET A 1 -0.59 21.09 17.23
CA MET A 1 0.78 21.28 17.76
C MET A 1 1.74 20.20 17.28
N PHE A 2 2.10 19.14 18.03
CA PHE A 2 3.19 18.21 17.61
C PHE A 2 3.08 17.55 16.22
N ARG A 3 1.87 17.44 15.66
CA ARG A 3 1.64 16.85 14.33
C ARG A 3 1.88 17.87 13.19
N GLU A 4 1.44 19.12 13.39
CA GLU A 4 1.70 20.21 12.44
C GLU A 4 3.20 20.47 12.33
N ASP A 5 3.92 20.49 13.46
CA ASP A 5 5.38 20.64 13.48
C ASP A 5 6.10 19.53 12.68
N ALA A 6 5.56 18.30 12.71
CA ALA A 6 6.14 17.17 11.99
C ALA A 6 5.86 17.24 10.47
N ASP A 7 4.66 17.64 10.08
CA ASP A 7 4.28 17.81 8.68
C ASP A 7 5.04 18.98 8.03
N GLU A 8 5.20 20.11 8.73
CA GLU A 8 6.03 21.23 8.30
C GLU A 8 7.50 20.84 8.17
N ALA A 9 8.06 20.15 9.16
CA ALA A 9 9.45 19.68 9.10
C ALA A 9 9.69 18.75 7.90
N MET A 10 8.74 17.86 7.61
CA MET A 10 8.84 16.97 6.46
C MET A 10 8.67 17.71 5.14
N ALA A 11 7.73 18.66 5.04
CA ALA A 11 7.57 19.48 3.85
C ALA A 11 8.84 20.28 3.56
N LEU A 12 9.42 20.93 4.57
CA LEU A 12 10.70 21.64 4.48
C LEU A 12 11.82 20.73 3.99
N LEU A 13 11.93 19.54 4.57
CA LEU A 13 12.96 18.57 4.21
C LEU A 13 12.84 18.12 2.74
N VAL A 14 11.62 17.96 2.24
CA VAL A 14 11.36 17.64 0.83
C VAL A 14 11.69 18.83 -0.07
N GLU A 15 11.38 20.06 0.31
CA GLU A 15 11.79 21.24 -0.46
C GLU A 15 13.33 21.34 -0.54
N MET A 16 14.03 21.13 0.58
CA MET A 16 15.50 21.08 0.59
C MET A 16 16.07 19.95 -0.28
N SER A 17 15.33 18.85 -0.48
CA SER A 17 15.72 17.75 -1.38
C SER A 17 15.70 18.13 -2.88
N LYS A 18 15.20 19.33 -3.19
CA LYS A 18 15.21 19.98 -4.51
C LYS A 18 16.11 21.23 -4.56
N ALA A 19 16.87 21.51 -3.50
CA ALA A 19 17.77 22.67 -3.47
C ALA A 19 18.79 22.64 -4.61
N THR A 20 19.20 23.83 -5.05
CA THR A 20 20.24 24.01 -6.08
C THR A 20 21.63 23.60 -5.58
N ASP A 21 21.90 23.78 -4.28
CA ASP A 21 23.12 23.31 -3.64
C ASP A 21 23.16 21.78 -3.60
N GLU A 22 24.18 21.19 -4.22
CA GLU A 22 24.32 19.74 -4.35
C GLU A 22 24.48 19.05 -2.99
N SER A 23 25.25 19.67 -2.08
CA SER A 23 25.55 19.11 -0.76
C SER A 23 24.33 19.14 0.14
N LEU A 24 23.59 20.24 0.15
CA LEU A 24 22.34 20.40 0.87
C LEU A 24 21.31 19.42 0.34
N ARG A 25 21.18 19.33 -0.99
CA ARG A 25 20.26 18.41 -1.64
C ARG A 25 20.57 16.96 -1.29
N ALA A 26 21.83 16.55 -1.34
CA ALA A 26 22.25 15.20 -0.98
C ALA A 26 21.97 14.88 0.49
N ALA A 27 22.30 15.79 1.41
CA ALA A 27 22.05 15.63 2.83
C ALA A 27 20.55 15.56 3.15
N ALA A 28 19.74 16.44 2.55
CA ALA A 28 18.30 16.46 2.72
C ALA A 28 17.65 15.16 2.21
N ARG A 29 18.06 14.65 1.03
CA ARG A 29 17.59 13.36 0.50
C ARG A 29 17.95 12.20 1.42
N GLN A 30 19.19 12.17 1.92
CA GLN A 30 19.63 11.11 2.83
C GLN A 30 18.82 11.12 4.13
N LEU A 31 18.56 12.29 4.70
CA LEU A 31 17.79 12.45 5.91
C LEU A 31 16.30 12.12 5.69
N ALA A 32 15.69 12.63 4.62
CA ALA A 32 14.30 12.36 4.25
C ALA A 32 14.02 10.87 4.15
N ARG A 33 14.87 10.17 3.39
CA ARG A 33 14.79 8.72 3.21
C ARG A 33 14.81 7.97 4.54
N ARG A 34 15.72 8.33 5.45
CA ARG A 34 15.84 7.66 6.76
C ARG A 34 14.63 7.95 7.65
N LEU A 35 14.22 9.22 7.74
CA LEU A 35 13.10 9.64 8.58
C LEU A 35 11.78 9.06 8.09
N MET A 36 11.50 9.11 6.78
CA MET A 36 10.25 8.60 6.22
C MET A 36 10.10 7.09 6.42
N ILE A 37 11.18 6.32 6.25
CA ILE A 37 11.14 4.86 6.52
C ILE A 37 10.87 4.59 8.00
N ASP A 38 11.50 5.33 8.91
CA ASP A 38 11.33 5.15 10.36
C ASP A 38 9.93 5.56 10.83
N VAL A 39 9.42 6.70 10.36
CA VAL A 39 8.04 7.17 10.64
C VAL A 39 7.01 6.17 10.12
N ALA A 40 7.17 5.70 8.87
CA ALA A 40 6.28 4.70 8.29
C ALA A 40 6.30 3.40 9.11
N ARG A 41 7.49 2.92 9.52
CA ARG A 41 7.63 1.71 10.35
C ARG A 41 6.88 1.84 11.67
N ARG A 42 7.02 2.97 12.37
CA ARG A 42 6.31 3.24 13.64
C ARG A 42 4.79 3.30 13.46
N GLY A 43 4.34 3.86 12.33
CA GLY A 43 2.93 3.88 11.96
C GLY A 43 2.36 2.47 11.71
N VAL A 44 3.11 1.61 11.02
CA VAL A 44 2.71 0.21 10.79
C VAL A 44 2.73 -0.60 12.07
N ALA A 45 3.69 -0.41 12.98
CA ALA A 45 3.74 -1.14 14.25
C ALA A 45 2.48 -0.95 15.14
N ARG A 46 1.73 0.15 14.93
CA ARG A 46 0.46 0.41 15.62
C ARG A 46 -0.76 -0.24 14.96
N GLY A 47 -0.67 -0.59 13.67
CA GLY A 47 -1.70 -1.32 12.95
C GLY A 47 -1.36 -2.80 12.88
N ARG A 48 -2.19 -3.64 13.50
CA ARG A 48 -1.92 -5.08 13.60
C ARG A 48 -1.92 -5.72 12.19
N GLY A 49 -0.75 -6.09 11.68
CA GLY A 49 -0.73 -7.09 10.60
C GLY A 49 0.59 -7.20 9.84
N VAL A 50 1.33 -8.28 10.09
CA VAL A 50 2.12 -8.98 9.07
C VAL A 50 2.07 -10.49 9.38
N GLY A 51 1.56 -11.28 8.42
CA GLY A 51 1.75 -12.73 8.24
C GLY A 51 1.73 -13.63 9.48
N LYS A 52 0.58 -14.24 9.78
CA LYS A 52 0.52 -15.32 10.77
C LYS A 52 0.73 -16.67 10.11
N LEU A 53 1.55 -17.51 10.73
CA LEU A 53 1.50 -18.96 10.51
C LEU A 53 0.05 -19.42 10.80
N ARG A 54 -0.67 -19.82 9.76
CA ARG A 54 -2.05 -20.28 9.91
C ARG A 54 -2.04 -21.79 10.05
N ARG A 55 -2.84 -22.27 11.00
CA ARG A 55 -3.16 -23.68 11.16
C ARG A 55 -4.48 -23.92 10.44
N ASP A 56 -4.54 -24.94 9.62
CA ASP A 56 -5.74 -25.38 8.92
C ASP A 56 -5.77 -26.92 8.92
N ARG A 57 -6.84 -27.51 8.38
CA ARG A 57 -6.95 -28.96 8.23
C ARG A 57 -5.87 -29.50 7.27
N ALA A 58 -5.33 -30.69 7.56
CA ALA A 58 -4.20 -31.25 6.84
C ALA A 58 -4.56 -31.71 5.42
N ASP A 59 -5.85 -31.94 5.13
CA ASP A 59 -6.39 -32.18 3.79
C ASP A 59 -6.11 -31.03 2.81
N ARG A 60 -5.93 -29.80 3.33
CA ARG A 60 -5.56 -28.60 2.55
C ARG A 60 -4.05 -28.45 2.35
N GLY A 61 -3.25 -29.39 2.87
CA GLY A 61 -1.80 -29.43 2.75
C GLY A 61 -1.06 -28.40 3.62
N GLY A 62 0.22 -28.66 3.88
CA GLY A 62 1.07 -27.91 4.80
C GLY A 62 2.00 -28.86 5.56
N GLU A 63 2.72 -28.32 6.53
CA GLU A 63 3.53 -29.11 7.47
C GLU A 63 2.66 -29.58 8.63
N LEU A 64 2.55 -30.89 8.87
CA LEU A 64 1.72 -31.43 9.94
C LEU A 64 2.10 -30.84 11.32
N ASP A 65 1.10 -30.40 12.08
CA ASP A 65 1.23 -29.98 13.49
C ASP A 65 0.94 -31.20 14.36
N LEU A 66 1.99 -31.96 14.68
CA LEU A 66 1.86 -33.23 15.43
C LEU A 66 1.23 -33.02 16.81
N ASP A 67 1.57 -31.93 17.50
CA ASP A 67 1.06 -31.63 18.84
C ASP A 67 -0.46 -31.40 18.82
N ARG A 68 -0.97 -30.73 17.79
CA ARG A 68 -2.41 -30.48 17.64
C ARG A 68 -3.18 -31.62 17.00
N SER A 69 -2.49 -32.44 16.23
CA SER A 69 -3.05 -33.65 15.64
C SER A 69 -3.05 -34.84 16.61
N LEU A 70 -2.36 -34.73 17.75
CA LEU A 70 -2.20 -35.79 18.74
C LEU A 70 -3.52 -36.42 19.20
N PRO A 71 -4.59 -35.66 19.51
CA PRO A 71 -5.88 -36.25 19.90
C PRO A 71 -6.46 -37.15 18.80
N ALA A 72 -6.51 -36.67 17.55
CA ALA A 72 -7.02 -37.45 16.42
C ALA A 72 -6.16 -38.70 16.13
N LEU A 73 -4.84 -38.60 16.31
CA LEU A 73 -3.93 -39.75 16.19
C LEU A 73 -4.19 -40.80 17.26
N VAL A 74 -4.42 -40.37 18.51
CA VAL A 74 -4.72 -41.28 19.64
C VAL A 74 -6.08 -41.94 19.47
N ASP A 75 -7.11 -41.18 19.08
CA ASP A 75 -8.46 -41.70 18.87
C ASP A 75 -8.49 -42.74 17.73
N ALA A 76 -7.81 -42.45 16.62
CA ALA A 76 -7.67 -43.39 15.52
C ALA A 76 -6.90 -44.66 15.92
N ALA A 77 -5.81 -44.51 16.69
CA ALA A 77 -5.04 -45.64 17.18
C ALA A 77 -5.84 -46.55 18.12
N ALA A 78 -6.72 -45.98 18.96
CA ALA A 78 -7.55 -46.74 19.90
C ALA A 78 -8.53 -47.71 19.20
N VAL A 79 -8.94 -47.39 17.96
CA VAL A 79 -9.79 -48.25 17.13
C VAL A 79 -9.02 -49.01 16.04
N GLY A 80 -7.68 -48.96 16.07
CA GLY A 80 -6.81 -49.62 15.08
C GLY A 80 -6.87 -49.02 13.67
N GLY A 81 -7.28 -47.75 13.56
CA GLY A 81 -7.48 -47.04 12.30
C GLY A 81 -6.40 -46.02 11.98
N VAL A 82 -6.53 -45.39 10.81
CA VAL A 82 -5.72 -44.23 10.39
C VAL A 82 -6.62 -42.99 10.46
N PRO A 83 -6.16 -41.88 11.08
CA PRO A 83 -6.98 -40.68 11.17
C PRO A 83 -7.24 -40.07 9.79
N ALA A 84 -8.43 -39.49 9.61
CA ALA A 84 -8.74 -38.77 8.38
C ALA A 84 -7.91 -37.48 8.31
N LEU A 85 -7.52 -37.09 7.09
CA LEU A 85 -6.68 -35.91 6.87
C LEU A 85 -7.34 -34.59 7.33
N ASP A 86 -8.67 -34.54 7.36
CA ASP A 86 -9.44 -33.38 7.81
C ASP A 86 -9.61 -33.30 9.34
N ASP A 87 -9.30 -34.39 10.05
CA ASP A 87 -9.17 -34.45 11.52
C ASP A 87 -7.77 -34.05 12.00
N LEU A 88 -6.80 -34.02 11.09
CA LEU A 88 -5.42 -33.60 11.36
C LEU A 88 -5.23 -32.10 11.10
N VAL A 89 -4.28 -31.48 11.82
CA VAL A 89 -3.97 -30.06 11.71
C VAL A 89 -2.61 -29.87 11.05
N ALA A 90 -2.52 -29.01 10.04
CA ALA A 90 -1.28 -28.62 9.39
C ALA A 90 -1.00 -27.12 9.53
N ARG A 91 0.28 -26.78 9.67
CA ARG A 91 0.85 -25.43 9.60
C ARG A 91 1.13 -25.11 8.13
N ARG A 92 0.51 -24.06 7.61
CA ARG A 92 0.75 -23.57 6.26
C ARG A 92 1.29 -22.16 6.31
N TRP A 93 2.34 -21.89 5.52
CA TRP A 93 2.70 -20.54 5.15
C TRP A 93 1.55 -19.94 4.33
N ALA A 94 0.81 -19.02 4.94
CA ALA A 94 -0.28 -18.34 4.27
C ALA A 94 0.26 -17.65 3.01
N ARG A 95 -0.53 -17.63 1.93
CA ARG A 95 -0.28 -16.73 0.78
C ARG A 95 -0.02 -15.31 1.32
N PRO A 96 0.70 -14.42 0.60
CA PRO A 96 0.73 -13.01 0.99
C PRO A 96 -0.73 -12.59 1.24
N GLU A 97 -1.04 -12.18 2.47
CA GLU A 97 -2.43 -11.84 2.81
C GLU A 97 -2.89 -10.65 1.97
N LEU A 98 -1.96 -9.81 1.52
CA LEU A 98 -2.19 -8.57 0.80
C LEU A 98 -1.18 -8.38 -0.34
N ALA A 99 -1.69 -8.11 -1.53
CA ALA A 99 -0.96 -7.49 -2.63
C ALA A 99 -1.48 -6.05 -2.81
N LEU A 100 -0.58 -5.07 -2.84
CA LEU A 100 -0.97 -3.66 -2.82
C LEU A 100 -0.36 -2.90 -3.99
N CYS A 101 -1.15 -2.15 -4.76
CA CYS A 101 -0.64 -1.21 -5.76
C CYS A 101 -0.92 0.23 -5.31
N LEU A 102 0.12 0.97 -4.92
CA LEU A 102 0.02 2.40 -4.65
C LEU A 102 0.06 3.15 -5.98
N VAL A 103 -0.93 4.00 -6.21
CA VAL A 103 -1.08 4.85 -7.39
C VAL A 103 -1.02 6.30 -6.93
N ILE A 104 -0.01 7.04 -7.38
CA ILE A 104 0.29 8.41 -6.95
C ILE A 104 -0.06 9.38 -8.07
N ASP A 105 -0.99 10.28 -7.80
CA ASP A 105 -1.31 11.38 -8.71
C ASP A 105 -0.20 12.43 -8.72
N THR A 106 0.26 12.77 -9.92
CA THR A 106 1.30 13.77 -10.21
C THR A 106 0.83 14.79 -11.24
N SER A 107 -0.49 14.89 -11.48
CA SER A 107 -1.09 15.90 -12.36
C SER A 107 -0.95 17.33 -11.79
N GLY A 108 -1.27 17.48 -10.51
CA GLY A 108 -1.11 18.73 -9.75
C GLY A 108 0.31 18.97 -9.27
N SER A 109 0.55 20.12 -8.66
CA SER A 109 1.88 20.48 -8.13
C SER A 109 2.33 19.48 -7.06
N MET A 110 3.45 18.79 -7.30
CA MET A 110 4.08 17.86 -6.34
C MET A 110 5.07 18.63 -5.46
N THR A 111 4.53 19.49 -4.58
CA THR A 111 5.28 20.30 -3.61
C THR A 111 5.46 19.55 -2.29
N GLY A 112 6.30 20.08 -1.40
CA GLY A 112 6.83 19.44 -0.19
C GLY A 112 5.87 18.54 0.55
N ALA A 113 4.67 19.03 0.89
CA ALA A 113 3.66 18.27 1.63
C ALA A 113 3.11 17.06 0.84
N ARG A 114 2.77 17.23 -0.44
CA ARG A 114 2.21 16.15 -1.28
C ARG A 114 3.25 15.07 -1.59
N LEU A 115 4.49 15.48 -1.85
CA LEU A 115 5.62 14.55 -2.01
C LEU A 115 5.95 13.81 -0.72
N ALA A 116 5.93 14.50 0.43
CA ALA A 116 6.14 13.86 1.73
C ALA A 116 5.04 12.82 2.01
N ALA A 117 3.78 13.15 1.73
CA ALA A 117 2.65 12.24 1.86
C ALA A 117 2.78 11.01 0.94
N ALA A 118 3.12 11.22 -0.33
CA ALA A 118 3.35 10.15 -1.29
C ALA A 118 4.50 9.23 -0.84
N ALA A 119 5.62 9.80 -0.39
CA ALA A 119 6.78 9.06 0.05
C ALA A 119 6.52 8.24 1.33
N LEU A 120 5.83 8.82 2.32
CA LEU A 120 5.40 8.09 3.51
C LEU A 120 4.38 7.00 3.19
N THR A 121 3.43 7.27 2.30
CA THR A 121 2.46 6.27 1.86
C THR A 121 3.17 5.10 1.18
N ALA A 122 4.13 5.37 0.29
CA ALA A 122 4.95 4.34 -0.37
C ALA A 122 5.75 3.51 0.64
N ALA A 123 6.38 4.17 1.61
CA ALA A 123 7.09 3.48 2.69
C ALA A 123 6.15 2.61 3.52
N ALA A 124 4.97 3.13 3.91
CA ALA A 124 3.96 2.39 4.68
C ALA A 124 3.43 1.17 3.90
N CYS A 125 3.20 1.32 2.60
CA CYS A 125 2.83 0.23 1.70
C CYS A 125 3.88 -0.88 1.67
N SER A 126 5.17 -0.51 1.61
CA SER A 126 6.27 -1.48 1.62
C SER A 126 6.35 -2.27 2.94
N TRP A 127 5.91 -1.69 4.05
CA TRP A 127 5.82 -2.36 5.36
C TRP A 127 4.57 -3.24 5.47
N ARG A 128 3.44 -2.83 4.90
CA ARG A 128 2.18 -3.59 4.91
C ARG A 128 2.19 -4.77 3.95
N ALA A 129 2.83 -4.64 2.79
CA ALA A 129 2.96 -5.68 1.77
C ALA A 129 4.43 -5.84 1.34
N PRO A 130 5.31 -6.40 2.20
CA PRO A 130 6.75 -6.48 1.93
C PRO A 130 7.10 -7.34 0.70
N VAL A 131 6.25 -8.33 0.38
CA VAL A 131 6.49 -9.26 -0.73
C VAL A 131 5.90 -8.75 -2.06
N GLU A 132 4.65 -8.28 -2.04
CA GLU A 132 3.88 -7.92 -3.24
C GLU A 132 3.34 -6.49 -3.12
N HIS A 133 4.14 -5.51 -3.52
CA HIS A 133 3.68 -4.12 -3.63
C HIS A 133 4.12 -3.45 -4.94
N ALA A 134 3.22 -2.77 -5.63
CA ALA A 134 3.58 -1.94 -6.78
C ALA A 134 3.49 -0.46 -6.40
N VAL A 135 4.28 0.37 -7.07
CA VAL A 135 4.16 1.82 -7.02
C VAL A 135 4.09 2.34 -8.43
N VAL A 136 3.01 3.04 -8.74
CA VAL A 136 2.73 3.67 -10.03
C VAL A 136 2.54 5.16 -9.78
N SER A 137 3.16 6.00 -10.59
CA SER A 137 2.82 7.42 -10.68
C SER A 137 2.01 7.67 -11.93
N PHE A 138 1.10 8.64 -11.91
CA PHE A 138 0.38 9.03 -13.11
C PHE A 138 0.16 10.54 -13.18
N ALA A 139 0.16 11.03 -14.41
CA ALA A 139 -0.43 12.31 -14.79
C ALA A 139 -1.18 12.03 -16.10
N ARG A 140 -0.66 12.48 -17.24
CA ARG A 140 -1.19 12.09 -18.57
C ARG A 140 -1.00 10.60 -18.87
N THR A 141 0.09 10.03 -18.36
CA THR A 141 0.45 8.62 -18.55
C THR A 141 0.75 7.98 -17.20
N ALA A 142 0.55 6.66 -17.09
CA ALA A 142 0.86 5.89 -15.90
C ALA A 142 2.21 5.19 -16.04
N GLU A 143 3.13 5.45 -15.10
CA GLU A 143 4.49 4.94 -15.08
C GLU A 143 4.75 4.08 -13.85
N VAL A 144 5.38 2.92 -14.05
CA VAL A 144 5.68 1.99 -12.95
C VAL A 144 7.01 2.37 -12.31
N ILE A 145 6.96 2.93 -11.10
CA ILE A 145 8.15 3.21 -10.28
C ILE A 145 8.70 1.90 -9.71
N ARG A 146 7.82 1.04 -9.19
CA ARG A 146 8.20 -0.28 -8.67
C ARG A 146 7.20 -1.32 -9.16
N PRO A 147 7.65 -2.38 -9.87
CA PRO A 147 6.77 -3.49 -10.22
C PRO A 147 6.41 -4.32 -8.99
N LEU A 148 5.30 -5.05 -9.04
CA LEU A 148 4.74 -5.80 -7.89
C LEU A 148 5.78 -6.65 -7.14
N ARG A 149 6.60 -7.40 -7.89
CA ARG A 149 7.76 -8.15 -7.38
C ARG A 149 9.03 -7.43 -7.83
N SER A 150 9.80 -6.91 -6.89
CA SER A 150 11.03 -6.18 -7.18
C SER A 150 12.04 -6.33 -6.05
N SER A 151 13.32 -6.39 -6.41
CA SER A 151 14.45 -6.31 -5.47
C SER A 151 14.84 -4.87 -5.11
N ARG A 152 14.15 -3.85 -5.65
CA ARG A 152 14.40 -2.44 -5.29
C ARG A 152 14.17 -2.22 -3.79
N SER A 153 15.12 -1.58 -3.13
CA SER A 153 15.04 -1.26 -1.71
C SER A 153 13.97 -0.20 -1.43
N GLN A 154 13.38 -0.22 -0.23
CA GLN A 154 12.41 0.81 0.21
C GLN A 154 13.00 2.22 0.06
N ALA A 155 14.28 2.36 0.40
CA ALA A 155 15.09 3.56 0.21
C ALA A 155 15.05 4.11 -1.23
N ALA A 156 15.25 3.25 -2.22
CA ALA A 156 15.26 3.64 -3.63
C ALA A 156 13.87 4.01 -4.15
N VAL A 157 12.82 3.37 -3.62
CA VAL A 157 11.42 3.70 -3.95
C VAL A 157 11.07 5.08 -3.40
N VAL A 158 11.37 5.33 -2.13
CA VAL A 158 11.15 6.64 -1.48
C VAL A 158 11.89 7.73 -2.25
N GLU A 159 13.15 7.51 -2.63
CA GLU A 159 13.92 8.45 -3.43
C GLU A 159 13.28 8.73 -4.81
N SER A 160 12.81 7.67 -5.49
CA SER A 160 12.11 7.84 -6.78
C SER A 160 10.83 8.65 -6.62
N VAL A 161 10.06 8.40 -5.54
CA VAL A 161 8.84 9.16 -5.24
C VAL A 161 9.16 10.63 -4.93
N LEU A 162 10.21 10.91 -4.15
CA LEU A 162 10.66 12.28 -3.85
C LEU A 162 11.15 13.04 -5.09
N SER A 163 11.55 12.32 -6.14
CA SER A 163 11.96 12.91 -7.42
C SER A 163 10.80 13.22 -8.37
N LEU A 164 9.57 12.82 -8.01
CA LEU A 164 8.39 13.07 -8.84
C LEU A 164 8.14 14.57 -9.03
N ARG A 165 7.67 14.91 -10.22
CA ARG A 165 7.34 16.28 -10.61
C ARG A 165 5.89 16.33 -11.04
N GLY A 166 5.23 17.41 -10.62
CA GLY A 166 3.80 17.58 -10.82
C GLY A 166 3.48 18.41 -12.04
N HIS A 167 2.94 17.81 -13.11
CA HIS A 167 2.49 18.55 -14.30
C HIS A 167 1.44 17.77 -15.10
N GLY A 168 0.36 18.44 -15.48
CA GLY A 168 -0.46 18.07 -16.63
C GLY A 168 -1.85 17.54 -16.28
N VAL A 169 -2.35 16.69 -17.17
CA VAL A 169 -3.69 16.09 -17.15
C VAL A 169 -3.74 14.94 -16.15
N THR A 170 -4.91 14.65 -15.61
CA THR A 170 -5.19 13.56 -14.66
C THR A 170 -5.83 12.40 -15.39
N ALA A 171 -5.04 11.49 -15.96
CA ALA A 171 -5.54 10.32 -16.70
C ALA A 171 -5.85 9.15 -15.75
N LEU A 172 -6.92 9.30 -14.97
CA LEU A 172 -7.25 8.39 -13.86
C LEU A 172 -7.62 6.98 -14.35
N SER A 173 -8.34 6.86 -15.47
CA SER A 173 -8.72 5.57 -16.06
C SER A 173 -7.49 4.73 -16.43
N ALA A 174 -6.51 5.36 -17.10
CA ALA A 174 -5.25 4.72 -17.46
C ALA A 174 -4.45 4.26 -16.22
N ALA A 175 -4.43 5.06 -15.16
CA ALA A 175 -3.74 4.74 -13.91
C ALA A 175 -4.35 3.51 -13.22
N LEU A 176 -5.68 3.45 -13.13
CA LEU A 176 -6.40 2.32 -12.51
C LEU A 176 -6.23 1.03 -13.33
N ARG A 177 -6.29 1.10 -14.67
CA ARG A 177 -5.96 -0.05 -15.53
C ARG A 177 -4.54 -0.54 -15.28
N LYS A 178 -3.58 0.39 -15.20
CA LYS A 178 -2.17 0.03 -14.94
C LYS A 178 -1.99 -0.64 -13.58
N ALA A 179 -2.72 -0.19 -12.57
CA ALA A 179 -2.72 -0.81 -11.24
C ALA A 179 -3.28 -2.24 -11.28
N ASN A 180 -4.38 -2.45 -11.98
CA ASN A 180 -4.97 -3.78 -12.18
C ASN A 180 -4.02 -4.72 -12.93
N GLU A 181 -3.32 -4.23 -13.96
CA GLU A 181 -2.26 -4.99 -14.65
C GLU A 181 -1.13 -5.42 -13.70
N GLN A 182 -0.69 -4.53 -12.79
CA GLN A 182 0.35 -4.88 -11.81
C GLN A 182 -0.12 -5.95 -10.82
N LEU A 183 -1.40 -5.95 -10.44
CA LEU A 183 -1.98 -6.89 -9.47
C LEU A 183 -2.46 -8.21 -10.11
N ALA A 184 -2.72 -8.24 -11.41
CA ALA A 184 -3.23 -9.42 -12.11
C ALA A 184 -2.40 -10.71 -11.87
N PRO A 185 -1.04 -10.67 -11.88
CA PRO A 185 -0.21 -11.86 -11.60
C PRO A 185 -0.22 -12.31 -10.13
N SER A 186 -0.73 -11.50 -9.21
CA SER A 186 -0.77 -11.84 -7.78
C SER A 186 -1.74 -12.99 -7.52
N ARG A 187 -1.36 -13.85 -6.57
CA ARG A 187 -2.23 -14.89 -6.00
C ARG A 187 -2.59 -14.58 -4.54
N ALA A 188 -2.32 -13.36 -4.06
CA ALA A 188 -2.65 -12.93 -2.71
C ALA A 188 -4.15 -13.10 -2.44
N ALA A 189 -4.50 -13.28 -1.16
CA ALA A 189 -5.89 -13.46 -0.75
C ALA A 189 -6.72 -12.17 -0.89
N ARG A 190 -6.04 -11.01 -0.88
CA ARG A 190 -6.63 -9.69 -1.06
C ARG A 190 -5.73 -8.87 -1.98
N LYS A 191 -6.31 -8.27 -3.02
CA LYS A 191 -5.62 -7.36 -3.93
C LYS A 191 -6.21 -5.97 -3.84
N THR A 192 -5.38 -5.00 -3.50
CA THR A 192 -5.83 -3.65 -3.17
C THR A 192 -5.11 -2.62 -4.01
N VAL A 193 -5.87 -1.77 -4.69
CA VAL A 193 -5.37 -0.52 -5.27
C VAL A 193 -5.54 0.59 -4.24
N LEU A 194 -4.46 1.28 -3.92
CA LEU A 194 -4.45 2.46 -3.06
C LEU A 194 -4.16 3.68 -3.92
N LEU A 195 -5.16 4.52 -4.15
CA LEU A 195 -5.04 5.76 -4.91
C LEU A 195 -4.76 6.93 -3.96
N LEU A 196 -3.69 7.68 -4.23
CA LEU A 196 -3.40 8.96 -3.59
C LEU A 196 -3.67 10.08 -4.61
N SER A 197 -4.88 10.64 -4.57
CA SER A 197 -5.39 11.62 -5.54
C SER A 197 -6.60 12.36 -4.95
N ASP A 198 -6.88 13.56 -5.45
CA ASP A 198 -8.17 14.24 -5.28
C ASP A 198 -9.27 13.65 -6.18
N CYS A 199 -8.92 12.69 -7.06
CA CYS A 199 -9.77 12.01 -8.04
C CYS A 199 -10.39 12.91 -9.11
N ARG A 200 -9.84 14.11 -9.33
CA ARG A 200 -10.33 15.03 -10.37
C ARG A 200 -9.78 14.63 -11.73
N ALA A 201 -10.47 13.71 -12.41
CA ALA A 201 -10.16 13.37 -13.80
C ALA A 201 -10.33 14.60 -14.71
N THR A 202 -9.36 14.84 -15.58
CA THR A 202 -9.36 15.99 -16.51
C THR A 202 -9.16 15.56 -17.96
N ASP A 203 -9.18 14.26 -18.23
CA ASP A 203 -9.28 13.69 -19.57
C ASP A 203 -10.73 13.34 -19.93
N ASP A 204 -10.96 13.01 -21.19
CA ASP A 204 -12.29 12.68 -21.72
C ASP A 204 -12.70 11.21 -21.46
N GLU A 205 -11.96 10.49 -20.61
CA GLU A 205 -12.17 9.07 -20.36
C GLU A 205 -12.79 8.82 -18.98
N ASP A 206 -13.95 8.17 -18.94
CA ASP A 206 -14.61 7.79 -17.68
C ASP A 206 -13.75 6.81 -16.86
N PRO A 207 -13.33 7.17 -15.62
CA PRO A 207 -12.55 6.29 -14.76
C PRO A 207 -13.38 5.22 -14.04
N LEU A 208 -14.71 5.33 -13.98
CA LEU A 208 -15.58 4.42 -13.22
C LEU A 208 -15.48 2.94 -13.66
N PRO A 209 -15.45 2.59 -14.96
CA PRO A 209 -15.29 1.21 -15.38
C PRO A 209 -13.96 0.61 -14.90
N ALA A 210 -12.87 1.38 -14.93
CA ALA A 210 -11.56 0.93 -14.46
C ALA A 210 -11.52 0.79 -12.93
N ALA A 211 -12.20 1.68 -12.21
CA ALA A 211 -12.34 1.63 -10.76
C ALA A 211 -13.12 0.41 -10.29
N ARG A 212 -14.25 0.11 -10.95
CA ARG A 212 -15.10 -1.06 -10.64
C ARG A 212 -14.45 -2.39 -11.00
N ALA A 213 -13.43 -2.37 -11.87
CA ALA A 213 -12.63 -3.55 -12.19
C ALA A 213 -11.59 -3.88 -11.12
N CYS A 214 -11.29 -2.95 -10.20
CA CYS A 214 -10.43 -3.23 -9.05
C CYS A 214 -11.14 -4.18 -8.08
N GLU A 215 -10.46 -5.25 -7.65
CA GLU A 215 -10.96 -6.14 -6.60
C GLU A 215 -11.24 -5.37 -5.30
N GLU A 216 -10.38 -4.41 -4.98
CA GLU A 216 -10.60 -3.42 -3.94
C GLU A 216 -9.90 -2.11 -4.31
N LEU A 217 -10.64 -0.99 -4.23
CA LEU A 217 -10.11 0.36 -4.40
C LEU A 217 -10.23 1.15 -3.09
N LEU A 218 -9.09 1.66 -2.63
CA LEU A 218 -8.96 2.54 -1.48
C LEU A 218 -8.41 3.89 -1.93
N ILE A 219 -8.96 4.98 -1.42
CA ILE A 219 -8.59 6.34 -1.81
C ILE A 219 -8.11 7.12 -0.59
N LEU A 220 -6.93 7.72 -0.70
CA LEU A 220 -6.42 8.74 0.19
C LEU A 220 -6.46 10.07 -0.54
N ALA A 221 -7.32 10.97 -0.09
CA ALA A 221 -7.49 12.29 -0.71
C ALA A 221 -6.97 13.39 0.23
N PRO A 222 -6.36 14.47 -0.27
CA PRO A 222 -6.03 15.63 0.56
C PRO A 222 -7.28 16.14 1.29
N ALA A 223 -7.21 16.36 2.60
CA ALA A 223 -8.37 16.75 3.40
C ALA A 223 -8.96 18.12 2.99
N GLU A 224 -8.14 18.99 2.40
CA GLU A 224 -8.53 20.32 1.93
C GLU A 224 -9.26 20.30 0.58
N ASP A 225 -9.18 19.20 -0.17
CA ASP A 225 -9.76 19.05 -1.52
C ASP A 225 -10.21 17.60 -1.74
N CYS A 226 -11.24 17.17 -1.00
CA CYS A 226 -11.72 15.78 -1.00
C CYS A 226 -13.12 15.58 -1.57
N GLU A 227 -13.85 16.64 -1.94
CA GLU A 227 -15.23 16.54 -2.42
C GLU A 227 -15.36 15.63 -3.65
N GLU A 228 -14.41 15.76 -4.58
CA GLU A 228 -14.33 14.98 -5.80
C GLU A 228 -14.00 13.51 -5.49
N ALA A 229 -13.03 13.26 -4.62
CA ALA A 229 -12.68 11.92 -4.15
C ALA A 229 -13.82 11.23 -3.43
N GLU A 230 -14.59 11.94 -2.61
CA GLU A 230 -15.77 11.39 -1.94
C GLU A 230 -16.84 11.00 -2.97
N ARG A 231 -17.12 11.86 -3.95
CA ARG A 231 -18.09 11.58 -5.00
C ARG A 231 -17.66 10.36 -5.81
N PHE A 232 -16.41 10.33 -6.26
CA PHE A 232 -15.86 9.21 -7.01
C PHE A 232 -15.88 7.90 -6.21
N ALA A 233 -15.59 7.95 -4.91
CA ALA A 233 -15.67 6.79 -4.02
C ALA A 233 -17.10 6.23 -3.96
N ARG A 234 -18.09 7.11 -3.85
CA ARG A 234 -19.52 6.74 -3.81
C ARG A 234 -19.98 6.05 -5.10
N GLU A 235 -19.55 6.57 -6.25
CA GLU A 235 -19.96 6.06 -7.57
C GLU A 235 -19.23 4.77 -7.97
N SER A 236 -17.96 4.63 -7.58
CA SER A 236 -17.14 3.44 -7.83
C SER A 236 -17.37 2.32 -6.82
N GLY A 237 -17.91 2.63 -5.63
CA GLY A 237 -17.96 1.71 -4.50
C GLY A 237 -16.64 1.61 -3.72
N ALA A 238 -15.68 2.49 -4.03
CA ALA A 238 -14.41 2.55 -3.31
C ALA A 238 -14.58 3.08 -1.89
N ARG A 239 -13.63 2.72 -1.03
CA ARG A 239 -13.52 3.29 0.31
C ARG A 239 -12.50 4.41 0.29
N TRP A 240 -12.73 5.46 1.07
CA TRP A 240 -11.83 6.60 1.07
C TRP A 240 -11.59 7.14 2.47
N HIS A 241 -10.50 7.88 2.64
CA HIS A 241 -10.17 8.56 3.88
C HIS A 241 -9.46 9.90 3.57
N PRO A 242 -9.84 11.01 4.23
CA PRO A 242 -9.15 12.28 4.08
C PRO A 242 -7.76 12.23 4.72
N LEU A 243 -6.79 12.88 4.10
CA LEU A 243 -5.41 12.94 4.55
C LEU A 243 -5.09 14.37 4.99
N SER A 244 -4.98 14.55 6.31
CA SER A 244 -4.71 15.85 6.93
C SER A 244 -3.25 16.31 6.78
N GLY A 245 -2.37 15.45 6.28
CA GLY A 245 -0.92 15.68 6.27
C GLY A 245 -0.14 14.40 5.98
N ALA A 246 1.14 14.54 5.66
CA ALA A 246 2.02 13.42 5.34
C ALA A 246 2.16 12.45 6.52
N ALA A 247 2.37 12.95 7.73
CA ALA A 247 2.55 12.16 8.94
C ALA A 247 1.32 11.32 9.32
N ALA A 248 0.13 11.68 8.80
CA ALA A 248 -1.09 10.91 8.98
C ALA A 248 -1.19 9.69 8.03
N ALA A 249 -0.43 9.66 6.93
CA ALA A 249 -0.58 8.66 5.88
C ALA A 249 -0.46 7.20 6.35
N PRO A 250 0.54 6.83 7.19
CA PRO A 250 0.63 5.44 7.68
C PRO A 250 -0.58 5.01 8.50
N ALA A 251 -1.15 5.93 9.30
CA ALA A 251 -2.33 5.65 10.12
C ALA A 251 -3.62 5.61 9.29
N ALA A 252 -3.76 6.51 8.31
CA ALA A 252 -4.90 6.50 7.39
C ALA A 252 -4.94 5.19 6.57
N LEU A 253 -3.78 4.77 6.06
CA LEU A 253 -3.64 3.48 5.38
C LEU A 253 -4.03 2.31 6.28
N ALA A 254 -3.58 2.33 7.54
CA ALA A 254 -3.95 1.30 8.52
C ALA A 254 -5.46 1.21 8.70
N THR A 255 -6.13 2.34 8.92
CA THR A 255 -7.59 2.41 9.09
C THR A 255 -8.35 1.86 7.89
N LEU A 256 -7.91 2.20 6.67
CA LEU A 256 -8.55 1.72 5.44
C LEU A 256 -8.34 0.21 5.23
N LEU A 257 -7.14 -0.31 5.51
CA LEU A 257 -6.85 -1.73 5.35
C LEU A 257 -7.49 -2.59 6.44
N ASP A 258 -7.57 -2.12 7.68
CA ASP A 258 -8.03 -2.93 8.82
C ASP A 258 -9.56 -3.05 8.89
N ARG A 259 -10.30 -2.22 8.17
CA ARG A 259 -11.75 -2.41 7.96
C ARG A 259 -11.96 -3.39 6.80
N PRO A 260 -12.80 -4.43 6.93
CA PRO A 260 -13.26 -5.23 5.79
C PRO A 260 -14.20 -4.43 4.89
#